data_AF-A0A3B1E0M3-F1
#
_entry.id   AF-A0A3B1E0M3-F1
#
_cell.length_a   1.000
_cell.length_b   1.000
_cell.length_c   1.000
_cell.angle_alpha   90.00
_cell.angle_beta   90.00
_cell.angle_gamma   90.00
#
_symmetry.space_group_name_H-M   'P 1'
#
loop_
_entity.id
_entity.type
_entity.pdbx_description
1 polymer ?
#
loop_
_entity_poly.entity_id
_entity_poly.type
_entity_poly.pdbx_seq_one_letter_code
_entity_poly.pdbx_strand_id
1 'polypeptide(L)'
;MSFLKKHDQTPRHPAFGMADLALAREMFWQNVTREMLTSLAMQRAKLASKAEAIRHEMEAKGEDPGELDHLPGFDGRVAIVTKIGERIPIADITPLFACSIGSTTRERALSEDVQCTVFQIRTPTGEVYTFPVHEIRGLHALTEEAMQALHEEAAGEAGIGGLSGVPFGFAAFTSLAHEFEAEELDALETEAEDDAESE
;
A
#
# COMPACT_ATOMS: atom_id res chain seq x y z
N MET A 1 66.44 1.01 29.03
CA MET A 1 65.19 1.76 28.81
C MET A 1 64.67 1.41 27.42
N SER A 2 63.69 0.51 27.32
CA SER A 2 63.12 0.06 26.05
C SER A 2 61.80 0.80 25.82
N PHE A 3 61.75 1.61 24.76
CA PHE A 3 60.54 2.33 24.36
C PHE A 3 59.61 1.38 23.61
N LEU A 4 58.49 1.00 24.23
CA LEU A 4 57.37 0.35 23.54
C LEU A 4 56.81 1.31 22.48
N LYS A 5 57.07 1.01 21.20
CA LYS A 5 56.28 1.55 20.09
C LYS A 5 54.86 1.00 20.19
N LYS A 6 53.92 1.83 20.66
CA LYS A 6 52.48 1.56 20.48
C LYS A 6 52.23 1.58 18.98
N HIS A 7 51.93 0.42 18.41
CA HIS A 7 51.39 0.32 17.06
C HIS A 7 50.00 0.97 17.09
N ASP A 8 49.91 2.14 16.48
CA ASP A 8 48.66 2.80 16.15
C ASP A 8 47.95 1.97 15.06
N GLN A 9 47.23 0.94 15.49
CA GLN A 9 46.30 0.20 14.65
C GLN A 9 44.95 0.91 14.72
N THR A 10 44.83 2.04 14.05
CA THR A 10 43.51 2.56 13.69
C THR A 10 42.87 1.54 12.74
N PRO A 11 41.73 0.92 13.11
CA PRO A 11 41.05 -0.01 12.23
C PRO A 11 40.63 0.75 10.96
N ARG A 12 41.23 0.39 9.83
CA ARG A 12 40.82 0.90 8.52
C ARG A 12 39.42 0.34 8.27
N HIS A 13 38.41 1.20 8.36
CA HIS A 13 37.06 0.82 7.91
C HIS A 13 37.15 0.38 6.45
N PRO A 14 36.55 -0.77 6.08
CA PRO A 14 36.49 -1.17 4.68
C PRO A 14 35.79 -0.05 3.89
N ALA A 15 36.41 0.37 2.79
CA ALA A 15 35.78 1.32 1.89
C ALA A 15 34.56 0.63 1.25
N PHE A 16 33.36 0.95 1.73
CA PHE A 16 32.11 0.44 1.16
C PHE A 16 31.97 0.98 -0.27
N GLY A 17 31.71 0.09 -1.22
CA GLY A 17 31.38 0.48 -2.58
C GLY A 17 30.00 1.12 -2.64
N MET A 18 29.72 1.87 -3.72
CA MET A 18 28.38 2.42 -3.97
C MET A 18 27.30 1.33 -4.03
N ALA A 19 27.65 0.13 -4.50
CA ALA A 19 26.76 -1.02 -4.51
C ALA A 19 26.40 -1.51 -3.10
N ASP A 20 27.38 -1.55 -2.19
CA ASP A 20 27.14 -1.95 -0.80
C ASP A 20 26.23 -0.96 -0.08
N LEU A 21 26.42 0.34 -0.34
CA LEU A 21 25.57 1.39 0.21
C LEU A 21 24.12 1.27 -0.30
N ALA A 22 23.94 1.00 -1.59
CA ALA A 22 22.61 0.81 -2.17
C ALA A 22 21.90 -0.40 -1.55
N LEU A 23 22.61 -1.52 -1.39
CA LEU A 23 22.08 -2.72 -0.74
C LEU A 23 21.74 -2.46 0.73
N ALA A 24 22.62 -1.80 1.48
CA ALA A 24 22.38 -1.45 2.88
C ALA A 24 21.15 -0.55 3.05
N ARG A 25 20.97 0.44 2.15
CA ARG A 25 19.80 1.31 2.14
C ARG A 25 18.51 0.54 1.85
N GLU A 26 18.57 -0.38 0.89
CA GLU A 26 17.42 -1.22 0.54
C GLU A 26 17.02 -2.14 1.70
N MET A 27 17.98 -2.83 2.30
CA MET A 27 17.74 -3.67 3.49
C MET A 27 17.21 -2.87 4.67
N PHE A 28 17.76 -1.67 4.92
CA PHE A 28 17.24 -0.75 5.93
C PHE A 28 15.78 -0.41 5.67
N TRP A 29 15.44 -0.08 4.42
CA TRP A 29 14.08 0.32 4.07
C TRP A 29 13.08 -0.84 4.15
N GLN A 30 13.49 -2.04 3.74
CA GLN A 30 12.68 -3.25 3.91
C GLN A 30 12.42 -3.54 5.39
N ASN A 31 13.43 -3.38 6.26
CA ASN A 31 13.26 -3.53 7.71
C ASN A 31 12.26 -2.50 8.26
N VAL A 32 12.40 -1.22 7.90
CA VAL A 32 11.45 -0.17 8.33
C VAL A 32 10.02 -0.49 7.87
N THR A 33 9.86 -0.89 6.62
CA THR A 33 8.56 -1.25 6.05
C THR A 33 7.95 -2.45 6.78
N ARG A 34 8.74 -3.50 7.05
CA ARG A 34 8.30 -4.66 7.84
C ARG A 34 7.83 -4.25 9.23
N GLU A 35 8.57 -3.41 9.94
CA GLU A 35 8.20 -2.97 11.29
C GLU A 35 6.90 -2.16 11.28
N MET A 36 6.71 -1.27 10.29
CA MET A 36 5.47 -0.51 10.13
C MET A 36 4.27 -1.41 9.86
N LEU A 37 4.39 -2.35 8.92
CA LEU A 37 3.32 -3.28 8.58
C LEU A 37 3.00 -4.25 9.73
N THR A 38 4.02 -4.71 10.46
CA THR A 38 3.84 -5.53 11.66
C THR A 38 3.11 -4.75 12.75
N SER A 39 3.48 -3.48 12.95
CA SER A 39 2.81 -2.60 13.92
C SER A 39 1.34 -2.39 13.56
N LEU A 40 1.03 -2.16 12.28
CA LEU A 40 -0.34 -2.05 11.80
C LEU A 40 -1.13 -3.36 12.00
N ALA A 41 -0.52 -4.51 11.72
CA ALA A 41 -1.13 -5.82 11.95
C ALA A 41 -1.44 -6.06 13.43
N MET A 42 -0.51 -5.71 14.33
CA MET A 42 -0.73 -5.78 15.78
C MET A 42 -1.86 -4.86 16.25
N GLN A 43 -1.92 -3.63 15.72
CA GLN A 43 -3.03 -2.71 16.00
C GLN A 43 -4.37 -3.28 15.53
N ARG A 44 -4.41 -3.86 14.33
CA ARG A 44 -5.60 -4.52 13.78
C ARG A 44 -6.04 -5.71 14.62
N ALA A 45 -5.11 -6.57 15.02
CA ALA A 45 -5.40 -7.70 15.92
C ALA A 45 -5.98 -7.22 17.25
N LYS A 46 -5.43 -6.15 17.84
CA LYS A 46 -5.97 -5.54 19.08
C LYS A 46 -7.40 -5.01 18.89
N LEU A 47 -7.68 -4.34 17.77
CA LEU A 47 -9.02 -3.86 17.44
C LEU A 47 -10.00 -5.03 17.26
N ALA A 48 -9.59 -6.08 16.56
CA ALA A 48 -10.38 -7.29 16.35
C ALA A 48 -10.70 -8.02 17.68
N SER A 49 -9.74 -8.15 18.59
CA SER A 49 -10.01 -8.76 19.91
C SER A 49 -10.95 -7.90 20.76
N LYS A 50 -10.84 -6.57 20.69
CA LYS A 50 -11.77 -5.67 21.41
C LYS A 50 -13.18 -5.78 20.83
N ALA A 51 -13.29 -5.80 19.52
CA ALA A 51 -14.51 -6.04 18.76
C ALA A 51 -15.23 -7.32 19.21
N GLU A 52 -14.50 -8.44 19.26
CA GLU A 52 -15.00 -9.74 19.68
C GLU A 52 -15.49 -9.73 21.13
N ALA A 53 -14.76 -9.04 22.03
CA ALA A 53 -15.19 -8.88 23.42
C ALA A 53 -16.51 -8.10 23.55
N ILE A 54 -16.68 -7.04 22.77
CA ILE A 54 -17.94 -6.26 22.72
C ILE A 54 -19.08 -7.14 22.18
N ARG A 55 -18.82 -7.89 21.10
CA ARG A 55 -19.81 -8.81 20.51
C ARG A 55 -20.30 -9.82 21.54
N HIS A 56 -19.39 -10.45 22.29
CA HIS A 56 -19.74 -11.39 23.34
C HIS A 56 -20.55 -10.73 24.49
N GLU A 57 -20.28 -9.48 24.83
CA GLU A 57 -21.06 -8.73 25.83
C GLU A 57 -22.48 -8.40 25.34
N MET A 58 -22.63 -8.00 24.07
CA MET A 58 -23.93 -7.71 23.45
C MET A 58 -24.78 -8.98 23.33
N GLU A 59 -24.18 -10.08 22.89
CA GLU A 59 -24.83 -11.40 22.85
C GLU A 59 -25.33 -11.83 24.23
N ALA A 60 -24.52 -11.62 25.28
CA ALA A 60 -24.93 -11.93 26.65
C ALA A 60 -26.10 -11.06 27.15
N LYS A 61 -26.27 -9.85 26.60
CA LYS A 61 -27.40 -8.94 26.88
C LYS A 61 -28.61 -9.18 25.99
N GLY A 62 -28.51 -10.06 24.99
CA GLY A 62 -29.55 -10.27 23.98
C GLY A 62 -29.71 -9.09 23.02
N GLU A 63 -28.69 -8.26 22.86
CA GLU A 63 -28.64 -7.16 21.91
C GLU A 63 -28.14 -7.68 20.55
N ASP A 64 -28.71 -7.17 19.45
CA ASP A 64 -28.30 -7.54 18.09
C ASP A 64 -26.94 -6.90 17.76
N PRO A 65 -25.90 -7.68 17.44
CA PRO A 65 -24.59 -7.16 17.08
C PRO A 65 -24.53 -6.58 15.65
N GLY A 66 -25.64 -6.46 14.91
CA GLY A 66 -25.66 -6.00 13.51
C GLY A 66 -24.93 -4.69 13.20
N GLU A 67 -24.77 -3.77 14.16
CA GLU A 67 -23.97 -2.54 13.98
C GLU A 67 -22.45 -2.75 14.09
N LEU A 68 -21.99 -3.89 14.61
CA LEU A 68 -20.58 -4.22 14.78
C LEU A 68 -19.92 -4.80 13.52
N ASP A 69 -20.68 -5.20 12.49
CA ASP A 69 -20.04 -5.67 11.24
C ASP A 69 -19.31 -4.55 10.48
N HIS A 70 -19.48 -3.30 10.92
CA HIS A 70 -18.70 -2.12 10.49
C HIS A 70 -17.53 -1.80 11.42
N LEU A 71 -17.17 -2.68 12.36
CA LEU A 71 -16.06 -2.49 13.29
C LEU A 71 -14.80 -2.04 12.54
N PRO A 72 -14.12 -1.00 13.06
CA PRO A 72 -13.31 -0.12 12.24
C PRO A 72 -12.05 -0.87 11.83
N GLY A 73 -12.08 -1.35 10.59
CA GLY A 73 -10.85 -1.49 9.86
C GLY A 73 -10.15 -0.15 9.73
N PHE A 74 -8.96 -0.21 9.14
CA PHE A 74 -8.46 0.99 8.51
C PHE A 74 -9.46 1.40 7.41
N ASP A 75 -9.68 2.68 7.25
CA ASP A 75 -10.66 3.24 6.30
C ASP A 75 -10.03 3.55 4.93
N GLY A 76 -8.80 3.08 4.68
CA GLY A 76 -8.04 3.35 3.47
C GLY A 76 -7.23 4.65 3.49
N ARG A 77 -7.26 5.43 4.59
CA ARG A 77 -6.36 6.61 4.76
C ARG A 77 -4.89 6.21 4.68
N VAL A 78 -4.55 5.06 5.26
CA VAL A 78 -3.22 4.46 5.13
C VAL A 78 -3.22 3.51 3.94
N ALA A 79 -2.21 3.63 3.09
CA ALA A 79 -1.99 2.79 1.92
C ALA A 79 -0.53 2.36 1.84
N ILE A 80 -0.29 1.23 1.18
CA ILE A 80 1.05 0.94 0.66
C ILE A 80 1.21 1.59 -0.72
N VAL A 81 2.45 1.90 -1.08
CA VAL A 81 2.84 2.26 -2.44
C VAL A 81 3.74 1.15 -2.96
N THR A 82 3.36 0.52 -4.07
CA THR A 82 4.15 -0.57 -4.68
C THR A 82 5.34 0.00 -5.46
N LYS A 83 6.28 -0.86 -5.85
CA LYS A 83 7.40 -0.48 -6.74
C LYS A 83 6.96 0.13 -8.07
N ILE A 84 5.80 -0.29 -8.60
CA ILE A 84 5.25 0.25 -9.85
C ILE A 84 4.49 1.58 -9.63
N GLY A 85 4.45 2.08 -8.39
CA GLY A 85 3.81 3.35 -8.06
C GLY A 85 2.32 3.25 -7.73
N GLU A 86 1.77 2.04 -7.66
CA GLU A 86 0.35 1.82 -7.33
C GLU A 86 0.10 2.06 -5.84
N ARG A 87 -0.96 2.82 -5.51
CA ARG A 87 -1.40 3.07 -4.14
C ARG A 87 -2.51 2.09 -3.76
N ILE A 88 -2.23 1.18 -2.83
CA ILE A 88 -3.20 0.18 -2.38
C ILE A 88 -3.67 0.54 -0.96
N PRO A 89 -4.93 0.98 -0.79
CA PRO A 89 -5.47 1.35 0.51
C PRO A 89 -5.57 0.13 1.42
N ILE A 90 -5.22 0.31 2.69
CA ILE A 90 -5.27 -0.73 3.70
C ILE A 90 -6.59 -0.59 4.45
N ALA A 91 -7.37 -1.65 4.48
CA ALA A 91 -8.43 -1.86 5.46
C ALA A 91 -8.04 -2.89 6.52
N ASP A 92 -7.29 -3.91 6.11
CA ASP A 92 -6.75 -4.93 6.99
C ASP A 92 -5.38 -5.39 6.51
N ILE A 93 -4.58 -5.90 7.45
CA ILE A 93 -3.24 -6.41 7.15
C ILE A 93 -2.92 -7.62 8.03
N THR A 94 -2.44 -8.69 7.40
CA THR A 94 -2.10 -9.94 8.07
C THR A 94 -0.75 -10.45 7.58
N PRO A 95 0.22 -10.74 8.47
CA PRO A 95 1.46 -11.39 8.06
C PRO A 95 1.19 -12.86 7.68
N LEU A 96 1.67 -13.29 6.51
CA LEU A 96 1.46 -14.68 6.03
C LEU A 96 2.56 -15.65 6.49
N PHE A 97 3.75 -15.15 6.79
CA PHE A 97 4.83 -15.94 7.37
C PHE A 97 5.17 -15.40 8.77
N ALA A 98 4.48 -15.90 9.79
CA ALA A 98 4.71 -15.52 11.20
C ALA A 98 5.12 -16.73 12.07
N CYS A 99 5.62 -17.79 11.46
CA CYS A 99 6.04 -18.98 12.20
C CYS A 99 7.45 -18.77 12.76
N SER A 100 7.56 -18.75 14.09
CA SER A 100 8.83 -18.92 14.77
C SER A 100 9.25 -20.38 14.75
N ILE A 101 10.33 -20.69 14.03
CA ILE A 101 11.02 -21.97 14.14
C ILE A 101 12.19 -21.74 15.10
N GLY A 102 12.24 -22.47 16.21
CA GLY A 102 13.50 -22.63 16.94
C GLY A 102 13.40 -22.83 18.43
N SER A 103 13.99 -23.95 18.89
CA SER A 103 14.32 -24.22 20.29
C SER A 103 15.69 -23.62 20.69
N THR A 104 16.47 -23.13 19.71
CA THR A 104 17.80 -22.54 19.90
C THR A 104 17.85 -21.04 19.54
N THR A 105 18.89 -20.32 19.98
CA THR A 105 19.05 -18.87 19.73
C THR A 105 19.32 -18.53 18.27
N ARG A 106 20.08 -19.37 17.55
CA ARG A 106 20.39 -19.15 16.12
C ARG A 106 19.18 -19.35 15.22
N GLU A 107 18.36 -20.36 15.51
CA GLU A 107 17.11 -20.60 14.77
C GLU A 107 16.12 -19.46 14.99
N ARG A 108 16.02 -18.94 16.23
CA ARG A 108 15.22 -17.74 16.51
C ARG A 108 15.66 -16.54 15.69
N ALA A 109 16.97 -16.25 15.62
CA ALA A 109 17.49 -15.15 14.81
C ALA A 109 17.17 -15.34 13.30
N LEU A 110 17.38 -16.54 12.75
CA LEU A 110 17.01 -16.85 11.36
C LEU A 110 15.51 -16.78 11.10
N SER A 111 14.71 -17.14 12.10
CA SER A 111 13.26 -17.09 12.00
C SER A 111 12.76 -15.65 12.06
N GLU A 112 13.36 -14.80 12.89
CA GLU A 112 13.13 -13.35 12.91
C GLU A 112 13.45 -12.72 11.54
N ASP A 113 14.51 -13.18 10.86
CA ASP A 113 14.90 -12.67 9.54
C ASP A 113 13.88 -12.98 8.42
N VAL A 114 13.16 -14.10 8.52
CA VAL A 114 12.20 -14.56 7.50
C VAL A 114 10.76 -14.20 7.86
N GLN A 115 10.47 -14.00 9.15
CA GLN A 115 9.14 -13.62 9.62
C GLN A 115 8.72 -12.26 9.07
N CYS A 116 7.40 -12.15 8.83
CA CYS A 116 6.77 -10.92 8.38
C CYS A 116 7.40 -10.36 7.09
N THR A 117 7.89 -11.23 6.20
CA THR A 117 8.43 -10.83 4.89
C THR A 117 7.37 -10.80 3.79
N VAL A 118 6.19 -11.37 4.05
CA VAL A 118 5.02 -11.34 3.17
C VAL A 118 3.79 -10.98 3.98
N PHE A 119 3.02 -10.02 3.48
CA PHE A 119 1.78 -9.55 4.08
C PHE A 119 0.63 -9.71 3.09
N GLN A 120 -0.52 -10.11 3.63
CA GLN A 120 -1.80 -9.98 2.97
C GLN A 120 -2.42 -8.63 3.35
N ILE A 121 -2.86 -7.87 2.35
CA ILE A 121 -3.50 -6.57 2.52
C ILE A 121 -4.90 -6.68 1.93
N ARG A 122 -5.91 -6.35 2.74
CA ARG A 122 -7.30 -6.21 2.28
C ARG A 122 -7.61 -4.74 2.09
N THR A 123 -8.21 -4.36 0.98
CA THR A 123 -8.66 -2.99 0.74
C THR A 123 -10.04 -2.73 1.36
N PRO A 124 -10.46 -1.47 1.53
CA PRO A 124 -11.81 -1.14 1.97
C PRO A 124 -12.91 -1.67 1.04
N THR A 125 -12.58 -1.82 -0.26
CA THR A 125 -13.48 -2.40 -1.28
C THR A 125 -13.57 -3.93 -1.19
N GLY A 126 -12.73 -4.57 -0.37
CA GLY A 126 -12.74 -6.01 -0.13
C GLY A 126 -11.75 -6.82 -0.97
N GLU A 127 -11.02 -6.16 -1.88
CA GLU A 127 -9.95 -6.80 -2.65
C GLU A 127 -8.83 -7.26 -1.71
N VAL A 128 -8.14 -8.33 -2.08
CA VAL A 128 -7.08 -8.92 -1.27
C VAL A 128 -5.82 -9.10 -2.11
N TYR A 129 -4.74 -8.50 -1.64
CA TYR A 129 -3.44 -8.57 -2.26
C TYR A 129 -2.44 -9.26 -1.35
N THR A 130 -1.44 -9.92 -1.92
CA THR A 130 -0.34 -10.53 -1.18
C THR A 130 0.97 -9.94 -1.66
N PHE A 131 1.66 -9.22 -0.79
CA PHE A 131 2.89 -8.52 -1.12
C PHE A 131 4.06 -9.02 -0.28
N PRO A 132 5.17 -9.42 -0.92
CA PRO A 132 6.43 -9.47 -0.22
C PRO A 132 6.92 -8.03 0.07
N VAL A 133 7.59 -7.83 1.20
CA VAL A 133 8.02 -6.49 1.65
C VAL A 133 8.88 -5.78 0.62
N HIS A 134 9.70 -6.51 -0.13
CA HIS A 134 10.55 -5.91 -1.16
C HIS A 134 9.77 -5.32 -2.34
N GLU A 135 8.50 -5.65 -2.54
CA GLU A 135 7.65 -5.02 -3.57
C GLU A 135 6.97 -3.73 -3.07
N ILE A 136 7.06 -3.44 -1.78
CA ILE A 136 6.48 -2.25 -1.16
C ILE A 136 7.55 -1.17 -1.11
N ARG A 137 7.29 -0.05 -1.80
CA ARG A 137 8.17 1.10 -1.85
C ARG A 137 7.96 2.05 -0.68
N GLY A 138 6.80 2.05 -0.05
CA GLY A 138 6.57 2.80 1.18
C GLY A 138 5.12 2.77 1.64
N LEU A 139 4.85 3.54 2.69
CA LEU A 139 3.50 3.79 3.17
C LEU A 139 3.13 5.24 2.91
N HIS A 140 1.88 5.46 2.53
CA HIS A 140 1.32 6.77 2.30
C HIS A 140 0.07 6.94 3.19
N ALA A 141 0.02 8.02 3.96
CA ALA A 141 -1.13 8.39 4.77
C ALA A 141 -1.79 9.63 4.16
N LEU A 142 -3.07 9.54 3.84
CA LEU A 142 -3.90 10.67 3.45
C LEU A 142 -4.51 11.33 4.68
N THR A 143 -4.64 12.66 4.62
CA THR A 143 -5.43 13.40 5.61
C THR A 143 -6.93 13.19 5.35
N GLU A 144 -7.75 13.56 6.33
CA GLU A 144 -9.20 13.49 6.21
C GLU A 144 -9.72 14.39 5.10
N GLU A 145 -9.15 15.60 4.98
CA GLU A 145 -9.49 16.57 3.96
C GLU A 145 -9.15 16.04 2.56
N ALA A 146 -8.02 15.35 2.42
CA ALA A 146 -7.63 14.74 1.14
C ALA A 146 -8.55 13.58 0.75
N MET A 147 -8.97 12.75 1.72
CA MET A 147 -9.96 11.70 1.47
C MET A 147 -11.31 12.28 1.07
N GLN A 148 -11.74 13.35 1.73
CA GLN A 148 -13.00 14.00 1.42
C GLN A 148 -12.98 14.62 0.01
N ALA A 149 -11.88 15.31 -0.35
CA ALA A 149 -11.70 15.83 -1.71
C ALA A 149 -11.77 14.73 -2.78
N LEU A 150 -11.13 13.57 -2.53
CA LEU A 150 -11.20 12.42 -3.44
C LEU A 150 -12.62 11.86 -3.57
N HIS A 151 -13.39 11.80 -2.48
CA HIS A 151 -14.78 11.37 -2.51
C HIS A 151 -15.67 12.35 -3.28
N GLU A 152 -15.47 13.66 -3.09
CA GLU A 152 -16.21 14.71 -3.79
C GLU A 152 -15.94 14.68 -5.30
N GLU A 153 -14.68 14.47 -5.71
CA GLU A 153 -14.30 14.33 -7.12
C GLU A 153 -14.89 13.06 -7.75
N ALA A 154 -14.78 11.92 -7.08
CA ALA A 154 -15.37 10.66 -7.55
C ALA A 154 -16.91 10.71 -7.65
N ALA A 155 -17.57 11.45 -6.75
CA ALA A 155 -19.02 11.69 -6.83
C ALA A 155 -19.38 12.67 -7.94
N GLY A 156 -18.52 13.66 -8.23
CA GLY A 156 -18.67 14.63 -9.31
C GLY A 156 -18.59 13.99 -10.70
N GLU A 157 -17.65 13.06 -10.91
CA GLU A 157 -17.51 12.33 -12.18
C GLU A 157 -18.70 11.41 -12.48
N ALA A 158 -19.34 10.84 -11.45
CA ALA A 158 -20.56 10.05 -11.63
C ALA A 158 -21.77 10.88 -12.11
N GLY A 159 -21.73 12.21 -11.98
CA GLY A 159 -22.82 13.12 -12.34
C GLY A 159 -22.73 13.73 -13.74
N ILE A 160 -21.56 13.69 -14.38
CA ILE A 160 -21.31 14.38 -15.66
C ILE A 160 -20.95 13.33 -16.73
N GLY A 161 -21.98 12.65 -17.26
CA GLY A 161 -21.84 11.84 -18.47
C GLY A 161 -21.96 10.33 -18.29
N GLY A 162 -23.12 9.85 -17.85
CA GLY A 162 -23.82 8.71 -18.48
C GLY A 162 -23.16 7.32 -18.59
N LEU A 163 -21.95 7.07 -18.10
CA LEU A 163 -21.33 5.75 -18.10
C LEU A 163 -21.34 5.16 -16.70
N SER A 164 -22.54 4.80 -16.24
CA SER A 164 -22.72 3.97 -15.04
C SER A 164 -22.10 2.60 -15.30
N GLY A 165 -20.87 2.36 -14.87
CA GLY A 165 -20.29 1.02 -14.88
C GLY A 165 -18.78 0.91 -15.07
N VAL A 166 -18.04 2.00 -15.30
CA VAL A 166 -16.58 1.95 -15.40
C VAL A 166 -15.94 2.11 -14.00
N PRO A 167 -15.10 1.16 -13.55
CA PRO A 167 -14.40 1.27 -12.27
C PRO A 167 -13.48 2.50 -12.20
N PHE A 168 -13.26 3.01 -10.98
CA PHE A 168 -12.32 4.09 -10.69
C PHE A 168 -10.94 3.81 -11.33
N GLY A 169 -10.41 4.79 -12.06
CA GLY A 169 -9.14 4.71 -12.77
C GLY A 169 -9.24 4.27 -14.24
N PHE A 170 -10.36 3.66 -14.68
CA PHE A 170 -10.54 3.28 -16.09
C PHE A 170 -10.81 4.49 -16.98
N ALA A 171 -11.47 5.53 -16.45
CA ALA A 171 -11.69 6.80 -17.15
C ALA A 171 -10.35 7.49 -17.50
N ALA A 172 -9.40 7.55 -16.56
CA ALA A 172 -8.10 8.19 -16.79
C ALA A 172 -7.27 7.52 -17.91
N PHE A 173 -7.41 6.20 -18.11
CA PHE A 173 -6.76 5.48 -19.21
C PHE A 173 -7.51 5.57 -20.54
N THR A 174 -8.82 5.83 -20.51
CA THR A 174 -9.67 5.92 -21.70
C THR A 174 -9.87 7.37 -22.18
N SER A 175 -9.55 8.38 -21.36
CA SER A 175 -9.55 9.79 -21.78
C SER A 175 -8.65 10.03 -22.99
N LEU A 176 -7.46 9.43 -23.03
CA LEU A 176 -6.57 9.53 -24.19
C LEU A 176 -7.15 8.85 -25.44
N ALA A 177 -7.82 7.70 -25.27
CA ALA A 177 -8.43 7.00 -26.40
C ALA A 177 -9.63 7.75 -26.99
N HIS A 178 -10.42 8.42 -26.15
CA HIS A 178 -11.53 9.26 -26.60
C HIS A 178 -11.08 10.61 -27.17
N GLU A 179 -9.95 11.16 -26.72
CA GLU A 179 -9.33 12.35 -27.33
C GLU A 179 -8.92 12.06 -28.79
N PHE A 180 -8.37 10.87 -29.05
CA PHE A 180 -8.04 10.43 -30.43
C PHE A 180 -9.29 10.21 -31.30
N GLU A 181 -10.34 9.58 -30.78
CA GLU A 181 -11.59 9.39 -31.54
C GLU A 181 -12.30 10.73 -31.82
N ALA A 182 -12.24 11.69 -30.90
CA ALA A 182 -12.81 13.02 -31.07
C ALA A 182 -12.02 13.85 -32.10
N GLU A 183 -10.68 13.82 -32.08
CA GLU A 183 -9.85 14.46 -33.12
C GLU A 183 -10.05 13.83 -34.50
N GLU A 184 -10.22 12.50 -34.57
CA GLU A 184 -10.45 11.79 -35.85
C GLU A 184 -11.83 12.10 -36.44
N LEU A 185 -12.85 12.28 -35.61
CA LEU A 185 -14.18 12.75 -36.02
C LEU A 185 -14.18 14.22 -36.47
N ASP A 186 -13.48 15.10 -35.75
CA ASP A 186 -13.39 16.53 -36.10
C ASP A 186 -12.63 16.75 -37.41
N ALA A 187 -11.57 15.95 -37.66
CA ALA A 187 -10.81 15.95 -38.92
C ALA A 187 -11.65 15.48 -40.13
N LEU A 188 -12.55 14.50 -39.93
CA LEU A 188 -13.44 14.02 -40.98
C LEU A 188 -14.57 15.00 -41.30
N GLU A 189 -15.02 15.79 -40.33
CA GLU A 189 -16.02 16.86 -40.55
C GLU A 189 -15.40 18.06 -41.29
N THR A 190 -14.13 18.41 -41.02
CA THR A 190 -13.45 19.51 -41.72
C THR A 190 -13.14 19.20 -43.19
N GLU A 191 -12.80 17.95 -43.53
CA GLU A 191 -12.60 17.56 -44.94
C GLU A 191 -13.91 17.55 -45.75
N ALA A 192 -15.05 17.31 -45.11
CA ALA A 192 -16.36 17.31 -45.79
C ALA A 192 -16.89 18.73 -46.09
N GLU A 193 -16.46 19.75 -45.32
CA GLU A 193 -16.86 21.14 -45.53
C GLU A 193 -16.06 21.83 -46.65
N ASP A 194 -14.76 21.51 -46.80
CA ASP A 194 -13.92 22.09 -47.86
C ASP A 194 -14.30 21.59 -49.28
N ASP A 195 -14.81 20.37 -49.40
CA ASP A 195 -15.30 19.83 -50.67
C ASP A 195 -16.64 20.47 -51.11
N ALA A 196 -17.42 21.04 -50.19
CA ALA A 196 -18.73 21.64 -50.47
C ALA A 196 -18.64 23.11 -50.94
N GLU A 197 -17.52 23.81 -50.72
CA GLU A 197 -17.33 25.21 -51.13
C GLU A 197 -16.66 25.37 -52.51
N SER A 198 -16.35 24.27 -53.21
CA SER A 198 -15.61 24.30 -54.49
C SER A 198 -16.45 24.00 -55.76
N GLU A 199 -17.79 23.93 -55.65
CA GLU A 199 -18.72 23.85 -56.80
C GLU A 199 -19.33 25.19 -57.25
#